data_AF-A0A6H2NNV1-F1
#
_entry.id   AF-A0A6H2NNV1-F1
#
_cell.length_a   1.000
_cell.length_b   1.000
_cell.length_c   1.000
_cell.angle_alpha   90.00
_cell.angle_beta   90.00
_cell.angle_gamma   90.00
#
_symmetry.space_group_name_H-M   'P 1'
#
loop_
_entity.id
_entity.type
_entity.pdbx_description
1 polymer ?
#
loop_
_entity_poly.entity_id
_entity_poly.type
_entity_poly.pdbx_seq_one_letter_code
_entity_poly.pdbx_strand_id
1 'polypeptide(L)'
;MPRYALVIGIQKYSGSGFQDLEKSAQDAEAVAQLLEKYDDWIVMRLPRRWNEEKQRWNGEKGSWEVASDVPLTGAELGAEIRQFFEYAGQN
;
A
#
# COMPACT_ATOMS: atom_id res chain seq x y z
N MET A 1 20.95 -4.96 6.76
CA MET A 1 20.44 -4.18 5.63
C MET A 1 18.93 -4.13 5.76
N PRO A 2 18.32 -2.93 5.68
CA PRO A 2 16.87 -2.80 5.66
C PRO A 2 16.28 -3.59 4.48
N ARG A 3 15.12 -4.23 4.71
CA ARG A 3 14.37 -4.94 3.66
C ARG A 3 13.21 -4.05 3.23
N TYR A 4 13.06 -3.82 1.93
CA TYR A 4 12.03 -2.93 1.39
C TYR A 4 10.98 -3.72 0.62
N ALA A 5 9.71 -3.51 0.94
CA ALA A 5 8.61 -4.13 0.21
C ALA A 5 7.70 -3.08 -0.41
N LEU A 6 7.26 -3.33 -1.63
CA LEU A 6 6.19 -2.60 -2.28
C LEU A 6 4.98 -3.53 -2.39
N VAL A 7 3.89 -3.17 -1.71
CA VAL A 7 2.66 -3.95 -1.65
C VAL A 7 1.55 -3.19 -2.39
N ILE A 8 0.93 -3.85 -3.37
CA ILE A 8 -0.03 -3.24 -4.28
C ILE A 8 -1.33 -4.05 -4.28
N GLY A 9 -2.44 -3.42 -3.90
CA GLY A 9 -3.77 -4.02 -3.94
C GLY A 9 -4.75 -3.16 -4.75
N ILE A 10 -4.89 -3.45 -6.04
CA ILE A 10 -5.77 -2.69 -6.94
C ILE A 10 -7.18 -3.26 -6.89
N GLN A 11 -8.11 -2.49 -6.31
CA GLN A 11 -9.52 -2.84 -6.22
C GLN A 11 -10.36 -2.18 -7.33
N LYS A 12 -10.09 -0.91 -7.62
CA LYS A 12 -10.88 -0.11 -8.55
C LYS A 12 -10.30 -0.13 -9.96
N TYR A 13 -11.12 -0.57 -10.93
CA TYR A 13 -10.74 -0.58 -12.34
C TYR A 13 -11.66 0.36 -13.14
N SER A 14 -11.07 1.32 -13.84
CA SER A 14 -11.80 2.34 -14.62
C SER A 14 -11.98 1.99 -16.09
N GLY A 15 -11.39 0.89 -16.57
CA GLY A 15 -11.46 0.44 -17.96
C GLY A 15 -12.78 -0.25 -18.30
N SER A 16 -13.31 -0.01 -19.50
CA SER A 16 -14.49 -0.73 -19.99
C SER A 16 -14.22 -2.23 -20.04
N GLY A 17 -15.08 -3.02 -19.39
CA GLY A 17 -14.99 -4.49 -19.35
C GLY A 17 -14.23 -5.06 -18.15
N PHE A 18 -13.69 -4.24 -17.25
CA PHE A 18 -13.12 -4.71 -15.99
C PHE A 18 -14.11 -4.49 -14.84
N GLN A 19 -14.24 -5.49 -13.97
CA GLN A 19 -15.00 -5.38 -12.73
C GLN A 19 -14.05 -5.04 -11.58
N ASP A 20 -14.56 -4.31 -10.60
CA ASP A 20 -13.86 -4.08 -9.34
C ASP A 20 -13.62 -5.40 -8.62
N LEU A 21 -12.46 -5.50 -7.94
CA LEU A 21 -12.10 -6.67 -7.13
C LEU A 21 -12.45 -6.41 -5.65
N GLU A 22 -13.25 -7.25 -5.03
CA GLU A 22 -13.75 -6.98 -3.68
C GLU A 22 -12.68 -7.10 -2.56
N LYS A 23 -11.65 -7.92 -2.76
CA LYS A 23 -10.74 -8.35 -1.68
C LYS A 23 -9.26 -7.99 -1.88
N SER A 24 -8.88 -7.48 -3.05
CA SER A 24 -7.47 -7.26 -3.38
C SER A 24 -6.77 -6.28 -2.44
N ALA A 25 -7.46 -5.23 -1.99
CA ALA A 25 -6.92 -4.29 -1.01
C ALA A 25 -6.75 -4.93 0.38
N GLN A 26 -7.70 -5.77 0.80
CA GLN A 26 -7.64 -6.48 2.08
C GLN A 26 -6.51 -7.51 2.10
N ASP A 27 -6.36 -8.30 1.04
CA ASP A 27 -5.30 -9.31 0.92
C ASP A 27 -3.92 -8.64 0.92
N ALA A 28 -3.77 -7.53 0.18
CA ALA A 28 -2.55 -6.76 0.15
C ALA A 28 -2.20 -6.16 1.52
N GLU A 29 -3.17 -5.57 2.22
CA GLU A 29 -2.95 -5.02 3.56
C GLU A 29 -2.55 -6.11 4.57
N ALA A 30 -3.17 -7.29 4.51
CA ALA A 30 -2.77 -8.42 5.35
C ALA A 30 -1.30 -8.83 5.10
N VAL A 31 -0.86 -8.87 3.84
CA VAL A 31 0.55 -9.14 3.51
C VAL A 31 1.46 -8.03 4.03
N ALA A 32 1.09 -6.76 3.88
CA ALA A 32 1.87 -5.64 4.40
C ALA A 32 2.08 -5.72 5.92
N GLN A 33 1.00 -6.02 6.67
CA GLN A 33 1.07 -6.20 8.12
C GLN A 33 1.93 -7.40 8.53
N LEU A 34 1.89 -8.51 7.77
CA LEU A 34 2.76 -9.65 8.03
C LEU A 34 4.24 -9.30 7.82
N LEU A 35 4.57 -8.59 6.75
CA LEU A 35 5.94 -8.16 6.45
C LEU A 35 6.51 -7.22 7.53
N GLU A 36 5.72 -6.24 7.96
CA GLU A 36 6.11 -5.33 9.05
C GLU A 36 6.27 -6.06 10.38
N LYS A 37 5.40 -7.04 10.67
CA LYS A 37 5.39 -7.73 11.96
C LYS A 37 6.56 -8.69 12.15
N TYR A 38 6.97 -9.41 11.10
CA TYR A 38 7.84 -10.58 11.27
C TYR A 38 9.29 -10.40 10.81
N ASP A 39 9.58 -9.42 9.94
CA ASP A 39 10.89 -9.37 9.28
C ASP A 39 11.47 -7.94 9.12
N ASP A 40 11.01 -6.98 9.93
CA ASP A 40 11.47 -5.57 9.92
C ASP A 40 11.49 -4.95 8.50
N TRP A 41 10.51 -5.29 7.67
CA TRP A 41 10.38 -4.69 6.34
C TRP A 41 9.91 -3.24 6.46
N ILE A 42 10.54 -2.35 5.69
CA ILE A 42 10.01 -1.03 5.39
C ILE A 42 9.02 -1.19 4.22
N VAL A 43 7.73 -1.12 4.53
CA VAL A 43 6.67 -1.43 3.56
C VAL A 43 6.02 -0.16 3.01
N MET A 44 6.06 -0.02 1.69
CA MET A 44 5.25 0.93 0.94
C MET A 44 3.97 0.25 0.45
N ARG A 45 2.83 0.92 0.59
CA ARG A 45 1.50 0.43 0.23
C ARG A 45 0.91 1.25 -0.92
N LEU A 46 0.20 0.61 -1.85
CA LEU A 46 -0.49 1.28 -2.95
C LEU A 46 -1.81 0.58 -3.33
N PRO A 47 -2.87 1.31 -3.71
CA PRO A 47 -3.04 2.75 -3.47
C PRO A 47 -2.99 3.01 -1.96
N ARG A 48 -2.47 4.16 -1.50
CA ARG A 48 -2.31 4.43 -0.07
C ARG A 48 -3.37 5.39 0.46
N ARG A 49 -3.87 5.08 1.66
CA ARG A 49 -4.67 6.01 2.46
C ARG A 49 -4.06 6.14 3.85
N TRP A 50 -4.12 7.33 4.41
CA TRP A 50 -3.73 7.55 5.80
C TRP A 50 -4.89 7.15 6.71
N ASN A 51 -4.67 6.17 7.58
CA ASN A 51 -5.65 5.76 8.57
C ASN A 51 -5.44 6.54 9.88
N GLU A 52 -6.26 7.57 10.09
CA GLU A 52 -6.29 8.38 11.32
C GLU A 52 -7.07 7.71 12.46
N GLU A 53 -7.89 6.69 12.18
CA GLU A 53 -8.75 6.04 13.16
C GLU A 53 -7.94 5.26 14.21
N LYS A 54 -6.81 4.66 13.80
CA LYS A 54 -5.86 4.07 14.77
C LYS A 54 -5.42 5.11 15.81
N GLN A 55 -5.07 6.31 15.37
CA GLN A 55 -4.64 7.38 16.28
C GLN A 55 -5.72 7.80 17.27
N ARG A 56 -6.98 7.78 16.85
CA ARG A 56 -8.11 8.23 17.66
C ARG A 56 -8.58 7.18 18.68
N TRP A 57 -8.35 5.90 18.41
CA TRP A 57 -8.86 4.79 19.25
C TRP A 57 -7.89 4.32 20.34
N ASN A 58 -6.58 4.31 20.07
CA ASN A 58 -5.58 3.76 21.01
C ASN A 58 -4.38 4.69 21.28
N GLY A 59 -4.35 5.89 20.70
CA GLY A 59 -3.26 6.86 20.86
C GLY A 59 -1.99 6.52 20.07
N GLU A 60 -2.02 5.54 19.17
CA GLU A 60 -0.91 5.25 18.24
C GLU A 60 -0.76 6.37 17.19
N LYS A 61 0.38 6.46 16.52
CA LYS A 61 0.45 7.29 15.31
C LYS A 61 -0.43 6.64 14.24
N GLY A 62 -1.12 7.45 13.42
CA GLY A 62 -1.81 6.93 12.24
C GLY A 62 -0.86 6.09 11.37
N SER A 63 -1.41 5.19 10.56
CA SER A 63 -0.62 4.33 9.68
C SER A 63 -1.12 4.41 8.25
N TRP A 64 -0.21 4.25 7.29
CA TRP A 64 -0.61 4.03 5.90
C TRP A 64 -1.23 2.64 5.76
N GLU A 65 -2.30 2.54 4.97
CA GLU A 65 -2.96 1.29 4.61
C GLU A 65 -3.21 1.23 3.09
N VAL A 66 -3.42 0.02 2.56
CA VAL A 66 -3.89 -0.16 1.18
C VAL A 66 -5.35 0.31 1.06
N ALA A 67 -5.59 1.30 0.20
CA ALA A 67 -6.90 1.88 -0.04
C ALA A 67 -7.72 1.03 -1.01
N SER A 68 -8.94 0.70 -0.61
CA SER A 68 -9.92 -0.05 -1.41
C SER A 68 -10.76 0.82 -2.36
N ASP A 69 -10.83 2.11 -2.08
CA ASP A 69 -11.73 3.07 -2.72
C ASP A 69 -11.02 4.06 -3.65
N VAL A 70 -9.69 4.07 -3.63
CA VAL A 70 -8.86 4.98 -4.43
C VAL A 70 -8.40 4.26 -5.70
N PRO A 71 -8.74 4.75 -6.91
CA PRO A 71 -8.17 4.23 -8.14
C PRO A 71 -6.69 4.59 -8.24
N LEU A 72 -5.90 3.71 -8.84
CA LEU A 72 -4.48 3.96 -9.14
C LEU A 72 -4.26 3.89 -10.65
N THR A 73 -3.88 5.00 -11.26
CA THR A 73 -3.60 5.06 -12.69
C THR A 73 -2.23 4.46 -13.00
N GLY A 74 -2.02 4.04 -14.26
CA GLY A 74 -0.71 3.55 -14.69
C GLY A 74 0.42 4.59 -14.58
N ALA A 75 0.09 5.87 -14.74
CA ALA A 75 1.06 6.96 -14.58
C ALA A 75 1.51 7.12 -13.12
N GLU A 76 0.56 7.10 -12.19
CA GLU A 76 0.82 7.15 -10.74
C GLU A 76 1.59 5.90 -10.29
N LEU A 77 1.15 4.70 -10.69
CA LEU A 77 1.87 3.46 -10.40
C LEU A 77 3.32 3.52 -10.88
N GLY A 78 3.54 4.00 -12.11
CA GLY A 78 4.88 4.16 -12.66
C GLY A 78 5.74 5.18 -11.90
N ALA A 79 5.17 6.25 -11.38
CA ALA A 79 5.87 7.23 -10.54
C ALA A 79 6.25 6.63 -9.18
N GLU A 80 5.31 5.95 -8.53
CA GLU A 80 5.50 5.32 -7.21
C GLU A 80 6.54 4.20 -7.25
N ILE A 81 6.54 3.35 -8.29
CA ILE A 81 7.56 2.31 -8.47
C ILE A 81 8.96 2.91 -8.58
N ARG A 82 9.13 4.00 -9.34
CA ARG A 82 10.42 4.68 -9.47
C ARG A 82 10.87 5.25 -8.12
N GLN A 83 9.98 5.95 -7.43
CA GLN A 83 10.26 6.51 -6.11
C GLN A 83 10.64 5.42 -5.10
N PHE A 84 9.95 4.26 -5.13
CA PHE A 84 10.27 3.12 -4.28
C PHE A 84 11.70 2.62 -4.52
N PHE A 85 12.10 2.40 -5.78
CA PHE A 85 13.44 1.92 -6.10
C PHE A 85 14.53 2.97 -5.82
N GLU A 86 14.26 4.25 -6.03
CA GLU A 86 15.16 5.33 -5.64
C GLU A 86 15.40 5.34 -4.13
N TYR A 87 14.33 5.25 -3.34
CA TYR A 87 14.42 5.21 -1.89
C TYR A 87 15.15 3.95 -1.38
N ALA A 88 14.80 2.78 -1.92
CA ALA A 88 15.41 1.51 -1.54
C ALA A 88 16.88 1.39 -2.01
N GLY A 89 17.28 2.10 -3.08
CA GLY A 89 18.65 2.11 -3.57
C GLY A 89 19.57 3.09 -2.82
N GLN A 90 19.01 4.07 -2.11
CA GLN A 90 19.75 5.08 -1.35
C GLN A 90 20.03 4.70 0.12
N ASN A 91 19.35 3.68 0.65
CA ASN A 91 19.37 3.28 2.06
C ASN A 91 19.75 1.80 2.23
#